data_AF-A0A8E0V573-F1
#
_entry.id   AF-A0A8E0V573-F1
#
_cell.length_a   1.000
_cell.length_b   1.000
_cell.length_c   1.000
_cell.angle_alpha   90.00
_cell.angle_beta   90.00
_cell.angle_gamma   90.00
#
_symmetry.space_group_name_H-M   'P 1'
#
loop_
_entity.id
_entity.type
_entity.pdbx_description
1 polymer ?
#
loop_
_entity_poly.entity_id
_entity_poly.type
_entity_poly.pdbx_seq_one_letter_code
_entity_poly.pdbx_strand_id
1 'polypeptide(L)'
;MPEEHGWKCEDTVRFVEALAAQSALDLIDISSGGIHNAQKVKAGPAFQVPFAAAVKKAVGGKMLVAAVGMINNGNLTEKILNEDQVDVILVGRAFQRDTGLAWHFAKDLDVEIAMAAQIRWGFTSFRNASEYIQPNSMKASIFD
;
A
#
# COMPACT_ATOMS: atom_id res chain seq x y z
N MET A 1 21.03 13.87 17.08
CA MET A 1 21.87 12.66 17.13
C MET A 1 22.85 12.74 15.96
N PRO A 2 24.14 12.54 16.18
CA PRO A 2 25.08 12.29 15.10
C PRO A 2 24.56 11.13 14.22
N GLU A 3 24.62 11.25 12.89
CA GLU A 3 24.14 10.21 11.94
C GLU A 3 24.79 8.83 12.17
N GLU A 4 25.95 8.83 12.80
CA GLU A 4 26.78 7.68 13.15
C GLU A 4 26.18 6.75 14.23
N HIS A 5 25.16 7.17 14.99
CA HIS A 5 24.53 6.34 16.04
C HIS A 5 23.03 6.06 15.84
N GLY A 6 22.46 6.45 14.69
CA GLY A 6 21.05 6.20 14.38
C GLY A 6 20.80 4.81 13.81
N TRP A 7 19.59 4.27 14.02
CA TRP A 7 19.10 3.07 13.33
C TRP A 7 18.97 3.33 11.83
N LYS A 8 19.56 2.44 11.02
CA LYS A 8 19.59 2.56 9.56
C LYS A 8 18.72 1.50 8.88
N CYS A 9 18.53 1.64 7.58
CA CYS A 9 17.78 0.66 6.79
C CYS A 9 18.42 -0.73 6.87
N GLU A 10 19.74 -0.81 6.86
CA GLU A 10 20.50 -2.05 6.94
C GLU A 10 20.27 -2.78 8.27
N ASP A 11 20.06 -2.03 9.36
CA ASP A 11 19.73 -2.58 10.67
C ASP A 11 18.31 -3.18 10.66
N THR A 12 17.35 -2.50 10.03
CA THR A 12 16.01 -3.06 9.79
C THR A 12 16.10 -4.35 9.00
N VAL A 13 16.83 -4.38 7.89
CA VAL A 13 16.95 -5.59 7.06
C VAL A 13 17.46 -6.78 7.88
N ARG A 14 18.55 -6.61 8.62
CA ARG A 14 19.12 -7.68 9.48
C ARG A 14 18.13 -8.14 10.55
N PHE A 15 17.42 -7.19 11.16
CA PHE A 15 16.42 -7.49 12.17
C PHE A 15 15.27 -8.31 11.59
N VAL A 16 14.72 -7.91 10.44
CA VAL A 16 13.60 -8.61 9.82
C VAL A 16 14.03 -9.98 9.26
N GLU A 17 15.24 -10.13 8.73
CA GLU A 17 15.76 -11.44 8.33
C GLU A 17 15.80 -12.43 9.51
N ALA A 18 16.24 -11.97 10.69
CA ALA A 18 16.25 -12.77 11.90
C ALA A 18 14.83 -13.15 12.37
N LEU A 19 13.85 -12.26 12.19
CA LEU A 19 12.44 -12.55 12.48
C LEU A 19 11.84 -13.54 11.46
N ALA A 20 12.14 -13.37 10.17
CA ALA A 20 11.68 -14.25 9.10
C ALA A 20 12.23 -15.68 9.27
N ALA A 21 13.47 -15.82 9.75
CA ALA A 21 14.05 -17.13 10.07
C ALA A 21 13.27 -17.88 11.18
N GLN A 22 12.60 -17.16 12.06
CA GLN A 22 11.79 -17.74 13.13
C GLN A 22 10.36 -18.08 12.70
N SER A 23 9.92 -17.63 11.51
CA SER A 23 8.56 -17.82 10.99
C SER A 23 7.48 -17.37 12.00
N ALA A 24 7.75 -16.32 12.76
CA ALA A 24 6.91 -15.87 13.88
C ALA A 24 5.91 -14.77 13.51
N LEU A 25 6.07 -14.14 12.33
CA LEU A 25 5.25 -13.02 11.87
C LEU A 25 4.83 -13.25 10.42
N ASP A 26 3.58 -12.93 10.11
CA ASP A 26 3.04 -13.03 8.75
C ASP A 26 3.38 -11.81 7.90
N LEU A 27 3.39 -10.62 8.51
CA LEU A 27 3.53 -9.32 7.84
C LEU A 27 4.37 -8.36 8.71
N ILE A 28 5.19 -7.55 8.06
CA ILE A 28 5.86 -6.41 8.70
C ILE A 28 5.56 -5.10 7.97
N ASP A 29 5.15 -4.07 8.71
CA ASP A 29 4.91 -2.71 8.21
C ASP A 29 6.16 -1.84 8.37
N ILE A 30 6.67 -1.35 7.24
CA ILE A 30 7.91 -0.58 7.19
C ILE A 30 7.64 0.92 7.12
N SER A 31 8.07 1.61 8.19
CA SER A 31 8.02 3.06 8.34
C SER A 31 9.38 3.61 8.82
N SER A 32 9.48 4.91 9.07
CA SER A 32 10.74 5.57 9.43
C SER A 32 10.55 6.81 10.33
N GLY A 33 11.62 7.20 11.02
CA GLY A 33 11.67 8.42 11.83
C GLY A 33 10.96 8.31 13.18
N GLY A 34 10.65 9.46 13.79
CA GLY A 34 9.89 9.54 15.04
C GLY A 34 10.69 9.35 16.34
N ILE A 35 11.99 9.08 16.24
CA ILE A 35 12.85 8.82 17.41
C ILE A 35 13.43 10.11 18.02
N HIS A 36 13.66 11.16 17.23
CA HIS A 36 14.20 12.42 17.74
C HIS A 36 13.71 13.63 16.92
N ASN A 37 13.35 14.72 17.60
CA ASN A 37 12.83 15.95 16.98
C ASN A 37 13.77 16.64 15.97
N ALA A 38 15.07 16.33 15.98
CA ALA A 38 16.07 16.94 15.10
C ALA A 38 16.25 16.16 13.79
N GLN A 39 15.53 15.04 13.63
CA GLN A 39 15.54 14.25 12.41
C GLN A 39 15.02 15.07 11.24
N LYS A 40 15.77 15.03 10.12
CA LYS A 40 15.39 15.70 8.88
C LYS A 40 14.77 14.69 7.92
N VAL A 41 13.45 14.56 7.94
CA VAL A 41 12.72 13.65 7.05
C VAL A 41 12.49 14.32 5.69
N LYS A 42 12.99 13.71 4.62
CA LYS A 42 12.68 14.12 3.24
C LYS A 42 11.37 13.44 2.81
N ALA A 43 10.25 14.06 3.13
CA ALA A 43 8.94 13.54 2.79
C ALA A 43 8.59 13.79 1.31
N GLY A 44 7.86 12.85 0.72
CA GLY A 44 7.36 12.90 -0.65
C GLY A 44 6.48 11.69 -0.94
N PRO A 45 5.83 11.60 -2.11
CA PRO A 45 5.07 10.40 -2.49
C PRO A 45 5.93 9.13 -2.35
N ALA A 46 5.39 8.10 -1.70
CA ALA A 46 6.04 6.79 -1.56
C ALA A 46 7.44 6.81 -0.89
N PHE A 47 7.78 7.85 -0.11
CA PHE A 47 9.16 8.05 0.39
C PHE A 47 9.73 6.92 1.26
N GLN A 48 8.89 6.03 1.81
CA GLN A 48 9.35 4.89 2.61
C GLN A 48 9.36 3.56 1.83
N VAL A 49 8.80 3.52 0.61
CA VAL A 49 8.81 2.33 -0.24
C VAL A 49 10.22 1.79 -0.46
N PRO A 50 11.27 2.60 -0.68
CA PRO A 50 12.63 2.07 -0.82
C PRO A 50 13.12 1.26 0.39
N PHE A 51 12.68 1.62 1.61
CA PHE A 51 13.03 0.86 2.81
C PHE A 51 12.28 -0.47 2.86
N ALA A 52 10.99 -0.45 2.54
CA ALA A 52 10.18 -1.66 2.46
C ALA A 52 10.69 -2.62 1.37
N ALA A 53 11.09 -2.09 0.21
CA ALA A 53 11.68 -2.86 -0.88
C ALA A 53 13.01 -3.53 -0.51
N ALA A 54 13.87 -2.83 0.26
CA ALA A 54 15.10 -3.42 0.77
C ALA A 54 14.81 -4.62 1.69
N VAL A 55 13.79 -4.51 2.55
CA VAL A 55 13.34 -5.60 3.41
C VAL A 55 12.73 -6.74 2.60
N LYS A 56 11.81 -6.44 1.65
CA LYS A 56 11.17 -7.44 0.78
C LYS A 56 12.20 -8.26 0.00
N LYS A 57 13.22 -7.60 -0.54
CA LYS A 57 14.32 -8.26 -1.25
C LYS A 57 15.09 -9.23 -0.34
N ALA A 58 15.30 -8.89 0.93
CA ALA A 58 16.05 -9.72 1.87
C ALA A 58 15.24 -10.93 2.36
N VAL A 59 13.96 -10.75 2.67
CA VAL A 59 13.12 -11.83 3.23
C VAL A 59 12.43 -12.69 2.16
N GLY A 60 12.29 -12.18 0.94
CA GLY A 60 11.64 -12.86 -0.17
C GLY A 60 10.19 -13.24 0.17
N GLY A 61 9.86 -14.53 0.01
CA GLY A 61 8.54 -15.07 0.31
C GLY A 61 8.33 -15.56 1.74
N LYS A 62 9.32 -15.39 2.64
CA LYS A 62 9.23 -15.91 4.02
C LYS A 62 8.34 -15.07 4.94
N MET A 63 8.10 -13.81 4.56
CA MET A 63 7.31 -12.85 5.33
C MET A 63 6.75 -11.82 4.35
N LEU A 64 5.49 -11.41 4.54
CA LEU A 64 4.91 -10.33 3.77
C LEU A 64 5.47 -8.99 4.24
N VAL A 65 5.62 -8.04 3.33
CA VAL A 65 6.12 -6.69 3.62
C VAL A 65 5.11 -5.65 3.19
N ALA A 66 4.74 -4.78 4.11
CA ALA A 66 3.90 -3.62 3.89
C ALA A 66 4.75 -2.35 3.71
N ALA A 67 4.32 -1.45 2.83
CA ALA A 67 4.80 -0.08 2.76
C ALA A 67 3.71 0.93 3.09
N VAL A 68 4.13 2.04 3.71
CA VAL A 68 3.30 3.22 3.98
C VAL A 68 4.06 4.48 3.58
N GLY A 69 3.35 5.59 3.38
CA GLY A 69 3.97 6.92 3.30
C GLY A 69 3.55 7.70 2.06
N MET A 70 2.60 8.61 2.25
CA MET A 70 2.12 9.53 1.21
C MET A 70 1.70 8.85 -0.10
N ILE A 71 1.12 7.65 0.00
CA ILE A 71 0.50 6.94 -1.12
C ILE A 71 -0.98 7.32 -1.12
N ASN A 72 -1.49 7.85 -2.24
CA ASN A 72 -2.79 8.52 -2.30
C ASN A 72 -3.54 8.36 -3.63
N ASN A 73 -3.09 7.51 -4.54
CA ASN A 73 -3.79 7.20 -5.79
C ASN A 73 -3.54 5.75 -6.20
N GLY A 74 -4.46 5.17 -6.98
CA GLY A 74 -4.41 3.78 -7.40
C GLY A 74 -3.22 3.50 -8.31
N ASN A 75 -2.93 4.39 -9.26
CA ASN A 75 -1.83 4.23 -10.23
C ASN A 75 -0.46 4.07 -9.56
N LEU A 76 -0.14 4.90 -8.56
CA LEU A 76 1.09 4.77 -7.78
C LEU A 76 1.11 3.48 -6.97
N THR A 77 -0.02 3.12 -6.37
CA THR A 77 -0.18 1.89 -5.57
C THR A 77 0.11 0.66 -6.42
N GLU A 78 -0.52 0.57 -7.59
CA GLU A 78 -0.36 -0.53 -8.55
C GLU A 78 1.06 -0.62 -9.07
N LYS A 79 1.70 0.53 -9.37
CA LYS A 79 3.10 0.55 -9.78
C LYS A 79 4.02 -0.06 -8.72
N ILE A 80 3.84 0.31 -7.45
CA ILE A 80 4.67 -0.19 -6.36
C ILE A 80 4.49 -1.70 -6.18
N LEU A 81 3.24 -2.19 -6.26
CA LEU A 81 2.92 -3.61 -6.12
C LEU A 81 3.47 -4.45 -7.30
N ASN A 82 3.28 -3.99 -8.54
CA ASN A 82 3.72 -4.73 -9.74
C ASN A 82 5.24 -4.76 -9.95
N GLU A 83 5.98 -3.82 -9.36
CA GLU A 83 7.44 -3.82 -9.41
C GLU A 83 8.05 -4.75 -8.32
N ASP A 84 7.24 -5.66 -7.74
CA ASP A 84 7.58 -6.62 -6.67
C ASP A 84 8.27 -5.96 -5.47
N GLN A 85 8.00 -4.67 -5.24
CA GLN A 85 8.70 -3.91 -4.21
C GLN A 85 8.17 -4.25 -2.82
N VAL A 86 6.89 -4.63 -2.70
CA VAL A 86 6.19 -4.95 -1.44
C VAL A 86 4.94 -5.78 -1.73
N ASP A 87 4.38 -6.40 -0.69
CA ASP A 87 3.16 -7.22 -0.80
C ASP A 87 1.89 -6.43 -0.47
N VAL A 88 2.00 -5.41 0.40
CA VAL A 88 0.85 -4.67 0.93
C VAL A 88 1.13 -3.18 0.95
N ILE A 89 0.12 -2.38 0.59
CA ILE A 89 0.17 -0.92 0.75
C ILE A 89 -0.77 -0.49 1.86
N LEU A 90 -0.24 0.28 2.81
CA LEU A 90 -1.02 0.91 3.86
C LEU A 90 -1.20 2.40 3.58
N VAL A 91 -2.42 2.87 3.78
CA VAL A 91 -2.81 4.25 3.50
C VAL A 91 -3.46 4.86 4.74
N GLY A 92 -2.94 6.02 5.18
CA GLY A 92 -3.43 6.74 6.36
C GLY A 92 -4.21 8.01 5.99
N ARG A 93 -3.49 9.15 5.88
CA ARG A 93 -4.09 10.49 5.69
C ARG A 93 -5.04 10.63 4.50
N ALA A 94 -4.89 9.85 3.44
CA ALA A 94 -5.83 9.91 2.31
C ALA A 94 -7.23 9.40 2.70
N PHE A 95 -7.32 8.29 3.45
CA PHE A 95 -8.60 7.78 3.97
C PHE A 95 -9.29 8.74 4.94
N GLN A 96 -8.52 9.54 5.70
CA GLN A 96 -9.10 10.55 6.59
C GLN A 96 -9.77 11.69 5.83
N ARG A 97 -9.27 12.02 4.62
CA ARG A 97 -9.85 13.06 3.77
C ARG A 97 -10.99 12.54 2.91
N ASP A 98 -10.95 11.24 2.61
CA ASP A 98 -11.84 10.61 1.66
C ASP A 98 -12.15 9.17 2.10
N THR A 99 -13.36 8.98 2.62
CA THR A 99 -13.85 7.67 3.04
C THR A 99 -14.15 6.74 1.85
N GLY A 100 -14.25 7.30 0.63
CA GLY A 100 -14.46 6.57 -0.62
C GLY A 100 -13.15 6.20 -1.31
N LEU A 101 -11.98 6.34 -0.68
CA LEU A 101 -10.68 6.20 -1.34
C LEU A 101 -10.48 4.88 -2.11
N ALA A 102 -11.00 3.77 -1.59
CA ALA A 102 -10.93 2.48 -2.28
C ALA A 102 -11.61 2.52 -3.66
N TRP A 103 -12.71 3.29 -3.80
CA TRP A 103 -13.35 3.53 -5.09
C TRP A 103 -12.51 4.40 -6.01
N HIS A 104 -11.87 5.44 -5.48
CA HIS A 104 -10.99 6.27 -6.30
C HIS A 104 -9.80 5.46 -6.81
N PHE A 105 -9.25 4.55 -6.00
CA PHE A 105 -8.19 3.65 -6.46
C PHE A 105 -8.72 2.68 -7.52
N ALA A 106 -9.91 2.12 -7.33
CA ALA A 106 -10.54 1.26 -8.32
C ALA A 106 -10.79 2.00 -9.64
N LYS A 107 -11.23 3.27 -9.57
CA LYS A 107 -11.41 4.14 -10.74
C LYS A 107 -10.08 4.47 -11.43
N ASP A 108 -9.04 4.78 -10.68
CA ASP A 108 -7.70 5.04 -11.22
C ASP A 108 -7.16 3.85 -12.03
N LEU A 109 -7.54 2.62 -11.62
CA LEU A 109 -7.06 1.35 -12.19
C LEU A 109 -8.05 0.70 -13.17
N ASP A 110 -9.22 1.30 -13.39
CA ASP A 110 -10.32 0.75 -14.21
C ASP A 110 -10.74 -0.69 -13.80
N VAL A 111 -10.88 -0.91 -12.49
CA VAL A 111 -11.31 -2.20 -11.92
C VAL A 111 -12.62 -2.10 -11.14
N GLU A 112 -13.39 -3.19 -11.11
CA GLU A 112 -14.56 -3.32 -10.23
C GLU A 112 -14.16 -3.92 -8.88
N ILE A 113 -14.75 -3.42 -7.79
CA ILE A 113 -14.56 -3.92 -6.44
C ILE A 113 -15.89 -4.37 -5.82
N ALA A 114 -15.82 -5.36 -4.93
CA ALA A 114 -16.98 -5.80 -4.16
C ALA A 114 -17.41 -4.72 -3.18
N MET A 115 -18.71 -4.39 -3.19
CA MET A 115 -19.26 -3.25 -2.45
C MET A 115 -20.61 -3.59 -1.83
N ALA A 116 -20.92 -2.90 -0.74
CA ALA A 116 -22.23 -3.02 -0.09
C ALA A 116 -23.34 -2.69 -1.11
N ALA A 117 -24.30 -3.61 -1.26
CA ALA A 117 -25.37 -3.52 -2.25
C ALA A 117 -26.16 -2.19 -2.14
N GLN A 118 -26.29 -1.66 -0.93
CA GLN A 118 -26.99 -0.42 -0.59
C GLN A 118 -26.40 0.83 -1.24
N ILE A 119 -25.10 0.84 -1.57
CA ILE A 119 -24.41 1.97 -2.20
C ILE A 119 -23.88 1.63 -3.60
N ARG A 120 -23.68 0.34 -3.90
CA ARG A 120 -23.15 -0.14 -5.19
C ARG A 120 -23.98 0.39 -6.38
N TRP A 121 -25.30 0.40 -6.26
CA TRP A 121 -26.20 0.80 -7.36
C TRP A 121 -25.96 2.23 -7.88
N GLY A 122 -25.47 3.15 -7.03
CA GLY A 122 -25.17 4.54 -7.41
C GLY A 122 -23.98 4.66 -8.36
N PHE A 123 -23.22 3.58 -8.50
CA PHE A 123 -22.00 3.55 -9.29
C PHE A 123 -22.06 2.50 -10.42
N THR A 124 -23.06 1.61 -10.45
CA THR A 124 -23.21 0.56 -11.48
C THR A 124 -23.88 0.98 -12.80
N SER A 125 -23.55 0.26 -13.87
CA SER A 125 -24.00 0.48 -15.27
C SER A 125 -25.51 0.27 -15.53
N PHE A 126 -26.28 -0.27 -14.56
CA PHE A 126 -27.71 -0.56 -14.69
C PHE A 126 -28.62 0.66 -14.98
N ARG A 127 -28.11 1.89 -14.95
CA ARG A 127 -28.84 3.13 -15.28
C ARG A 127 -28.20 3.99 -16.39
N ASN A 128 -27.61 3.35 -17.40
CA ASN A 128 -26.67 3.95 -18.37
C ASN A 128 -25.35 4.30 -17.69
N ALA A 129 -24.27 3.67 -18.18
CA ALA A 129 -22.91 3.79 -17.70
C ALA A 129 -22.58 5.22 -17.25
N SER A 130 -22.35 5.38 -15.95
CA SER A 130 -21.78 6.62 -15.43
C SER A 130 -20.30 6.68 -15.81
N GLU A 131 -19.71 7.87 -15.77
CA GLU A 131 -18.25 8.06 -15.87
C GLU A 131 -17.43 7.27 -14.83
N TYR A 132 -18.11 6.59 -13.90
CA TYR A 132 -17.52 5.85 -12.79
C TYR A 132 -17.38 4.35 -13.07
N ILE A 133 -18.07 3.78 -14.09
CA ILE A 133 -17.92 2.37 -14.51
C ILE A 133 -17.97 2.24 -16.03
N GLN A 134 -16.84 1.87 -16.65
CA GLN A 134 -16.75 1.56 -18.07
C GLN A 134 -17.49 0.24 -18.39
N PRO A 135 -18.35 0.19 -19.41
CA PRO A 135 -19.20 -0.99 -19.70
C PRO A 135 -18.44 -2.30 -19.94
N ASN A 136 -17.15 -2.24 -20.28
CA ASN A 136 -16.32 -3.40 -20.64
C ASN A 136 -15.59 -4.04 -19.44
N SER A 137 -15.75 -3.53 -18.22
CA SER A 137 -15.12 -4.09 -17.00
C SER A 137 -15.97 -5.17 -16.31
N MET A 138 -17.12 -5.52 -16.87
CA MET A 138 -18.03 -6.54 -16.36
C MET A 138 -17.38 -7.94 -16.43
N LYS A 139 -16.69 -8.34 -15.37
CA LYS A 139 -16.43 -9.76 -15.09
C LYS A 139 -17.68 -10.34 -14.40
N ALA A 140 -17.93 -11.63 -14.61
CA ALA A 140 -19.01 -12.33 -13.89
C ALA A 140 -18.85 -12.10 -12.38
N SER A 141 -19.96 -11.84 -11.70
CA SER A 141 -19.99 -11.72 -10.24
C SER A 141 -19.38 -12.98 -9.62
N ILE A 142 -18.49 -12.84 -8.63
CA ILE A 142 -18.02 -13.99 -7.85
C ILE A 142 -19.10 -14.54 -6.90
N PHE A 143 -20.26 -13.90 -6.86
CA PHE A 143 -21.40 -14.25 -6.02
C PHE A 143 -22.60 -14.77 -6.83
N ASP A 144 -22.43 -14.97 -8.14
CA ASP A 144 -23.40 -15.68 -8.99
C ASP A 144 -23.06 -17.18 -9.06
#